data_AF-A0A133PD42-F1
#
_entry.id   AF-A0A133PD42-F1
#
_cell.length_a   1.000
_cell.length_b   1.000
_cell.length_c   1.000
_cell.angle_alpha   90.00
_cell.angle_beta   90.00
_cell.angle_gamma   90.00
#
_symmetry.space_group_name_H-M   'P 1'
#
loop_
_entity.id
_entity.type
_entity.pdbx_description
1 polymer ?
#
loop_
_entity_poly.entity_id
_entity_poly.type
_entity_poly.pdbx_seq_one_letter_code
_entity_poly.pdbx_strand_id
1 'polypeptide(L)'
;MKKFELRPIYYPKDSYLNYILEIWVDGVNISQFYEDNKLRIDVGYIFHIYNFFDDYLEDIIKEEVLPYEDVEGKTIFETIDNIKEKYFYWLKDDYGHDEDDESDEEIEKIISISEPLYDWQRAHRWLSSGPFLCIPDIIFRRIGDKIKISWDTTWDITYQQRKYENENIKFISTKGVSYIDANEFYLDNMKFLKKIDDISKIQNEKFHIIEKTGKLIYAKDPYNNIEFKEEKEFLQDLEKIGYRFFTIYELVLITEKDKKIVPIILKYLSKIEDENIKTHLVYFLAVKNYKEASEKLIKEFYKAKTDEYRIALSKALSIIYNKNVLNELLEIVKNKEFKNVNFPIISTLNKYKDKRVKKFLKE
;
A
#
# COMPACT_ATOMS: atom_id res chain seq x y z
N MET A 1 -11.68 1.49 -22.00
CA MET A 1 -11.44 1.96 -20.61
C MET A 1 -12.39 1.18 -19.73
N LYS A 2 -11.93 0.61 -18.60
CA LYS A 2 -12.80 -0.20 -17.73
C LYS A 2 -13.92 0.66 -17.13
N LYS A 3 -15.12 0.07 -16.99
CA LYS A 3 -16.31 0.73 -16.44
C LYS A 3 -16.28 0.84 -14.91
N PHE A 4 -15.69 -0.15 -14.26
CA PHE A 4 -15.43 -0.17 -12.82
C PHE A 4 -14.05 -0.79 -12.59
N GLU A 5 -13.27 -0.18 -11.69
CA GLU A 5 -11.94 -0.70 -11.37
C GLU A 5 -11.52 -0.31 -9.95
N LEU A 6 -11.06 -1.30 -9.19
CA LEU A 6 -10.45 -1.13 -7.89
C LEU A 6 -8.92 -1.14 -8.07
N ARG A 7 -8.25 0.01 -7.92
CA ARG A 7 -6.80 0.14 -8.13
C ARG A 7 -6.05 0.35 -6.81
N PRO A 8 -5.26 -0.63 -6.34
CA PRO A 8 -4.40 -0.41 -5.17
C PRO A 8 -3.33 0.66 -5.45
N ILE A 9 -3.20 1.68 -4.59
CA ILE A 9 -2.22 2.79 -4.76
C ILE A 9 -0.96 2.57 -3.96
N TYR A 10 -1.12 2.13 -2.71
CA TYR A 10 -0.05 2.25 -1.74
C TYR A 10 -0.02 1.08 -0.75
N TYR A 11 1.18 0.51 -0.65
CA TYR A 11 1.59 -0.54 0.26
C TYR A 11 2.72 0.07 1.11
N PRO A 12 2.47 0.50 2.35
CA PRO A 12 3.54 1.08 3.14
C PRO A 12 4.58 0.01 3.42
N LYS A 13 5.82 0.30 3.05
CA LYS A 13 7.01 -0.48 3.39
C LYS A 13 7.15 -0.76 4.89
N ASP A 14 6.42 -0.04 5.76
CA ASP A 14 6.55 -0.07 7.21
C ASP A 14 5.27 -0.40 8.01
N SER A 15 4.12 -0.67 7.37
CA SER A 15 2.85 -0.91 8.08
C SER A 15 2.07 -2.10 7.50
N TYR A 16 1.74 -3.04 8.38
CA TYR A 16 0.91 -4.21 8.10
C TYR A 16 -0.58 -3.86 7.92
N LEU A 17 -0.99 -2.63 8.22
CA LEU A 17 -2.39 -2.30 8.53
C LEU A 17 -3.11 -1.46 7.46
N ASN A 18 -2.41 -0.74 6.58
CA ASN A 18 -3.04 0.27 5.73
C ASN A 18 -2.78 0.02 4.25
N TYR A 19 -3.62 -0.82 3.65
CA TYR A 19 -3.73 -0.90 2.20
C TYR A 19 -4.77 0.09 1.72
N ILE A 20 -4.38 0.86 0.71
CA ILE A 20 -5.08 2.04 0.23
C ILE A 20 -5.45 1.80 -1.24
N LEU A 21 -6.71 2.04 -1.59
CA LEU A 21 -7.28 1.73 -2.91
C LEU A 21 -8.03 2.93 -3.52
N GLU A 22 -7.83 3.17 -4.83
CA GLU A 22 -8.66 4.05 -5.65
C GLU A 22 -9.86 3.31 -6.19
N ILE A 23 -10.96 4.04 -6.27
CA ILE A 23 -12.19 3.56 -6.88
C ILE A 23 -12.36 4.32 -8.18
N TRP A 24 -12.34 3.60 -9.29
CA TRP A 24 -12.54 4.17 -10.61
C TRP A 24 -13.88 3.72 -11.18
N VAL A 25 -14.66 4.68 -11.64
CA VAL A 25 -15.93 4.45 -12.34
C VAL A 25 -15.90 5.26 -13.63
N ASP A 26 -16.14 4.62 -14.77
CA ASP A 26 -16.06 5.25 -16.09
C ASP A 26 -14.75 6.02 -16.36
N GLY A 27 -13.64 5.55 -15.77
CA GLY A 27 -12.33 6.19 -15.84
C GLY A 27 -12.21 7.51 -15.07
N VAL A 28 -13.17 7.82 -14.20
CA VAL A 28 -13.06 8.87 -13.19
C VAL A 28 -12.71 8.21 -11.86
N ASN A 29 -11.65 8.68 -11.20
CA ASN A 29 -11.36 8.29 -9.82
C ASN A 29 -12.32 9.05 -8.89
N ILE A 30 -13.33 8.35 -8.38
CA ILE A 30 -14.38 8.95 -7.55
C ILE A 30 -13.94 9.20 -6.11
N SER A 31 -12.71 8.80 -5.75
CA SER A 31 -12.08 9.08 -4.46
C SER A 31 -11.22 10.35 -4.46
N GLN A 32 -11.18 11.08 -5.60
CA GLN A 32 -10.40 12.32 -5.74
C GLN A 32 -11.19 13.58 -5.35
N PHE A 33 -10.49 14.50 -4.69
CA PHE A 33 -10.99 15.81 -4.32
C PHE A 33 -9.85 16.85 -4.31
N TYR A 34 -10.20 18.12 -4.36
CA TYR A 34 -9.29 19.22 -4.10
C TYR A 34 -9.44 19.67 -2.65
N GLU A 35 -8.33 19.94 -1.98
CA GLU A 35 -8.25 20.60 -0.67
C GLU A 35 -7.23 21.72 -0.81
N ASP A 36 -7.64 22.97 -0.59
CA ASP A 36 -6.78 24.16 -0.78
C ASP A 36 -6.13 24.21 -2.18
N ASN A 37 -6.90 23.88 -3.23
CA ASN A 37 -6.45 23.76 -4.63
C ASN A 37 -5.38 22.68 -4.89
N LYS A 38 -5.10 21.81 -3.91
CA LYS A 38 -4.22 20.65 -4.09
C LYS A 38 -5.05 19.41 -4.35
N LEU A 39 -4.67 18.64 -5.36
CA LEU A 39 -5.29 17.34 -5.63
C LEU A 39 -4.98 16.38 -4.47
N ARG A 40 -6.03 15.82 -3.89
CA ARG A 40 -6.01 14.79 -2.86
C ARG A 40 -6.74 13.56 -3.37
N ILE A 41 -6.40 12.43 -2.77
CA ILE A 41 -7.08 11.16 -2.98
C ILE A 41 -7.38 10.64 -1.59
N ASP A 42 -8.66 10.46 -1.27
CA ASP A 42 -9.01 9.62 -0.14
C ASP A 42 -9.11 8.18 -0.60
N VAL A 43 -8.88 7.26 0.32
CA VAL A 43 -8.47 5.91 -0.04
C VAL A 43 -9.16 4.94 0.89
N GLY A 44 -9.92 4.03 0.29
CA GLY A 44 -10.61 3.00 1.06
C GLY A 44 -9.59 2.03 1.65
N TYR A 45 -9.82 1.62 2.90
CA TYR A 45 -9.10 0.51 3.49
C TYR A 45 -9.43 -0.76 2.71
N ILE A 46 -8.42 -1.41 2.11
CA ILE A 46 -8.63 -2.55 1.19
C ILE A 46 -9.44 -3.69 1.83
N PHE A 47 -9.29 -3.90 3.15
CA PHE A 47 -9.96 -4.97 3.86
C PHE A 47 -11.45 -4.69 4.08
N HIS A 48 -11.84 -3.42 4.20
CA HIS A 48 -13.27 -3.06 4.24
C HIS A 48 -13.93 -3.32 2.87
N ILE A 49 -13.21 -3.02 1.78
CA ILE A 49 -13.66 -3.29 0.41
C ILE A 49 -13.72 -4.79 0.16
N TYR A 50 -12.69 -5.51 0.60
CA TYR A 50 -12.63 -6.97 0.54
C TYR A 50 -13.82 -7.58 1.28
N ASN A 51 -14.01 -7.27 2.57
CA ASN A 51 -15.10 -7.84 3.36
C ASN A 51 -16.46 -7.55 2.73
N PHE A 52 -16.69 -6.32 2.26
CA PHE A 52 -17.96 -5.98 1.60
C PHE A 52 -18.23 -6.87 0.38
N PHE A 53 -17.25 -7.04 -0.51
CA PHE A 53 -17.44 -7.91 -1.68
C PHE A 53 -17.42 -9.40 -1.33
N ASP A 54 -16.67 -9.83 -0.32
CA ASP A 54 -16.66 -11.23 0.15
C ASP A 54 -18.03 -11.61 0.72
N ASP A 55 -18.63 -10.71 1.49
CA ASP A 55 -19.92 -10.93 2.14
C ASP A 55 -21.11 -10.79 1.16
N TYR A 56 -21.08 -9.82 0.25
CA TYR A 56 -22.29 -9.38 -0.48
C TYR A 56 -22.21 -9.45 -2.01
N LEU A 57 -21.09 -9.86 -2.62
CA LEU A 57 -20.99 -9.89 -4.09
C LEU A 57 -22.08 -10.78 -4.72
N GLU A 58 -22.39 -11.92 -4.12
CA GLU A 58 -23.44 -12.82 -4.62
C GLU A 58 -24.83 -12.18 -4.55
N ASP A 59 -25.12 -11.40 -3.52
CA ASP A 59 -26.40 -10.71 -3.37
C ASP A 59 -26.52 -9.53 -4.34
N ILE A 60 -25.43 -8.76 -4.56
CA ILE A 60 -25.36 -7.70 -5.58
C ILE A 60 -25.60 -8.27 -6.99
N ILE A 61 -25.08 -9.49 -7.25
CA ILE A 61 -25.27 -10.18 -8.53
C ILE A 61 -26.67 -10.79 -8.63
N LYS A 62 -27.38 -11.08 -7.54
CA LYS A 62 -28.79 -11.43 -7.65
C LYS A 62 -29.59 -10.18 -8.02
N GLU A 63 -30.62 -10.36 -8.83
CA GLU A 63 -31.56 -9.27 -9.09
C GLU A 63 -32.51 -9.20 -7.89
N GLU A 64 -32.07 -8.50 -6.85
CA GLU A 64 -32.89 -8.24 -5.67
C GLU A 64 -33.68 -6.93 -5.84
N VAL A 65 -34.95 -7.00 -5.50
CA VAL A 65 -35.84 -5.86 -5.59
C VAL A 65 -35.65 -4.98 -4.35
N LEU A 66 -35.49 -3.67 -4.58
CA LEU A 66 -35.49 -2.70 -3.50
C LEU A 66 -36.86 -2.78 -2.77
N PRO A 67 -36.89 -2.98 -1.45
CA PRO A 67 -38.14 -2.93 -0.69
C PRO A 67 -38.89 -1.61 -0.90
N TYR A 68 -40.22 -1.63 -0.73
CA TYR A 68 -41.07 -0.44 -0.91
C TYR A 68 -41.12 0.09 -2.35
N GLU A 69 -41.41 -0.81 -3.31
CA GLU A 69 -41.50 -0.51 -4.75
C GLU A 69 -42.51 0.59 -5.11
N ASP A 70 -43.45 0.90 -4.22
CA ASP A 70 -44.44 1.96 -4.41
C ASP A 70 -43.88 3.37 -4.14
N VAL A 71 -42.58 3.47 -3.85
CA VAL A 71 -41.86 4.73 -3.68
C VAL A 71 -40.77 4.85 -4.74
N GLU A 72 -40.77 5.98 -5.45
CA GLU A 72 -39.77 6.28 -6.47
C GLU A 72 -39.07 7.62 -6.19
N GLY A 73 -37.81 7.71 -6.59
CA GLY A 73 -37.04 8.95 -6.69
C GLY A 73 -36.30 9.01 -8.02
N LYS A 74 -35.77 10.17 -8.40
CA LYS A 74 -35.00 10.32 -9.65
C LYS A 74 -33.67 9.58 -9.57
N THR A 75 -33.15 9.40 -8.36
CA THR A 75 -31.95 8.61 -8.09
C THR A 75 -32.25 7.54 -7.04
N ILE A 76 -31.37 6.55 -6.92
CA ILE A 76 -31.52 5.51 -5.88
C ILE A 76 -31.39 6.11 -4.47
N PHE A 77 -30.53 7.12 -4.30
CA PHE A 77 -30.38 7.87 -3.07
C PHE A 77 -31.68 8.60 -2.68
N GLU A 78 -32.27 9.34 -3.63
CA GLU A 78 -33.57 10.00 -3.43
C GLU A 78 -34.70 8.99 -3.19
N THR A 79 -34.66 7.82 -3.83
CA THR A 79 -35.64 6.75 -3.57
C THR A 79 -35.54 6.27 -2.13
N ILE A 80 -34.32 6.02 -1.63
CA ILE A 80 -34.10 5.61 -0.24
C ILE A 80 -34.54 6.71 0.74
N ASP A 81 -34.27 7.98 0.45
CA ASP A 81 -34.72 9.09 1.29
C ASP A 81 -36.25 9.20 1.32
N ASN A 82 -36.92 9.07 0.17
CA ASN A 82 -38.38 9.07 0.10
C ASN A 82 -38.98 7.88 0.87
N ILE A 83 -38.33 6.70 0.84
CA ILE A 83 -38.75 5.55 1.64
C ILE A 83 -38.59 5.88 3.14
N LYS A 84 -37.44 6.44 3.55
CA LYS A 84 -37.18 6.95 4.91
C LYS A 84 -38.25 7.96 5.36
N GLU A 85 -38.62 8.91 4.52
CA GLU A 85 -39.64 9.90 4.85
C GLU A 85 -41.05 9.31 4.94
N LYS A 86 -41.38 8.31 4.13
CA LYS A 86 -42.73 7.71 4.12
C LYS A 86 -42.93 6.66 5.21
N TYR A 87 -41.94 5.81 5.44
CA TYR A 87 -42.03 4.63 6.31
C TYR A 87 -41.19 4.71 7.58
N PHE A 88 -40.40 5.76 7.77
CA PHE A 88 -39.50 5.88 8.93
C PHE A 88 -39.56 7.26 9.58
N TYR A 89 -40.62 8.04 9.31
CA TYR A 89 -40.75 9.41 9.81
C TYR A 89 -40.74 9.51 11.34
N TRP A 90 -41.21 8.47 12.04
CA TRP A 90 -41.26 8.42 13.50
C TRP A 90 -39.88 8.27 14.15
N LEU A 91 -38.89 7.69 13.46
CA LEU A 91 -37.51 7.57 13.98
C LEU A 91 -36.78 8.93 14.10
N LYS A 92 -37.36 10.03 13.59
CA LYS A 92 -36.75 11.37 13.64
C LYS A 92 -37.03 12.13 14.95
N ASP A 93 -38.06 11.76 15.71
CA ASP A 93 -38.57 12.58 16.83
C ASP A 93 -38.09 12.14 18.24
N ASP A 94 -37.42 10.99 18.40
CA ASP A 94 -37.15 10.41 19.74
C ASP A 94 -35.79 10.71 20.37
N TYR A 95 -34.94 11.55 19.76
CA TYR A 95 -33.68 11.97 20.42
C TYR A 95 -33.89 13.04 21.52
N GLY A 96 -35.14 13.29 21.94
CA GLY A 96 -35.51 14.37 22.86
C GLY A 96 -36.47 14.01 23.99
N HIS A 97 -36.71 12.72 24.28
CA HIS A 97 -37.63 12.33 25.36
C HIS A 97 -36.97 11.34 26.35
N ASP A 98 -36.73 11.83 27.57
CA ASP A 98 -36.32 11.09 28.77
C ASP A 98 -37.45 10.18 29.34
N GLU A 99 -38.27 9.56 28.48
CA GLU A 99 -39.28 8.58 28.90
C GLU A 99 -39.12 7.32 28.05
N ASP A 100 -38.23 6.43 28.52
CA ASP A 100 -38.20 5.02 28.16
C ASP A 100 -39.60 4.42 28.37
N ASP A 101 -40.24 3.92 27.32
CA ASP A 101 -41.16 2.76 27.32
C ASP A 101 -41.75 2.54 25.91
N GLU A 102 -40.91 2.31 24.88
CA GLU A 102 -41.39 1.64 23.67
C GLU A 102 -41.80 0.20 24.07
N SER A 103 -43.04 -0.20 23.79
CA SER A 103 -43.46 -1.57 24.05
C SER A 103 -42.76 -2.57 23.14
N ASP A 104 -42.60 -3.84 23.56
CA ASP A 104 -42.03 -4.90 22.72
C ASP A 104 -42.74 -5.00 21.35
N GLU A 105 -44.06 -4.76 21.30
CA GLU A 105 -44.84 -4.74 20.05
C GLU A 105 -44.48 -3.56 19.12
N GLU A 106 -44.15 -2.39 19.68
CA GLU A 106 -43.71 -1.22 18.91
C GLU A 106 -42.30 -1.43 18.36
N ILE A 107 -41.39 -1.99 19.17
CA ILE A 107 -40.04 -2.37 18.74
C ILE A 107 -40.10 -3.41 17.62
N GLU A 108 -40.89 -4.48 17.78
CA GLU A 108 -41.06 -5.50 16.73
C GLU A 108 -41.61 -4.90 15.44
N LYS A 109 -42.55 -3.96 15.55
CA LYS A 109 -43.10 -3.26 14.39
C LYS A 109 -42.06 -2.38 13.71
N ILE A 110 -41.27 -1.62 14.47
CA ILE A 110 -40.16 -0.80 13.94
C ILE A 110 -39.15 -1.69 13.22
N ILE A 111 -38.76 -2.82 13.82
CA ILE A 111 -37.84 -3.79 13.21
C ILE A 111 -38.45 -4.33 11.91
N SER A 112 -39.70 -4.83 11.94
CA SER A 112 -40.34 -5.43 10.76
C SER A 112 -40.45 -4.49 9.55
N ILE A 113 -40.61 -3.19 9.79
CA ILE A 113 -40.66 -2.16 8.74
C ILE A 113 -39.23 -1.78 8.32
N SER A 114 -38.28 -1.68 9.24
CA SER A 114 -36.94 -1.16 8.95
C SER A 114 -35.95 -2.16 8.40
N GLU A 115 -36.00 -3.38 8.90
CA GLU A 115 -35.08 -4.46 8.60
C GLU A 115 -34.98 -4.75 7.10
N PRO A 116 -36.08 -4.82 6.30
CA PRO A 116 -35.96 -5.07 4.87
C PRO A 116 -35.10 -4.04 4.13
N LEU A 117 -35.29 -2.75 4.41
CA LEU A 117 -34.51 -1.68 3.78
C LEU A 117 -33.07 -1.67 4.29
N TYR A 118 -32.84 -1.95 5.57
CA TYR A 118 -31.50 -2.02 6.15
C TYR A 118 -30.71 -3.23 5.62
N ASP A 119 -31.32 -4.40 5.52
CA ASP A 119 -30.71 -5.60 4.96
C ASP A 119 -30.37 -5.42 3.49
N TRP A 120 -31.29 -4.85 2.71
CA TRP A 120 -31.01 -4.52 1.31
C TRP A 120 -29.84 -3.54 1.19
N GLN A 121 -29.84 -2.46 1.98
CA GLN A 121 -28.73 -1.50 2.00
C GLN A 121 -27.42 -2.16 2.46
N ARG A 122 -27.44 -3.10 3.42
CA ARG A 122 -26.23 -3.78 3.89
C ARG A 122 -25.53 -4.53 2.74
N ALA A 123 -26.31 -5.18 1.89
CA ALA A 123 -25.79 -5.90 0.72
C ALA A 123 -25.42 -4.99 -0.46
N HIS A 124 -26.16 -3.90 -0.66
CA HIS A 124 -26.08 -3.11 -1.91
C HIS A 124 -25.36 -1.77 -1.77
N ARG A 125 -25.33 -1.19 -0.57
CA ARG A 125 -24.65 0.07 -0.26
C ARG A 125 -23.29 -0.24 0.35
N TRP A 126 -22.25 0.05 -0.39
CA TRP A 126 -20.92 0.07 0.21
C TRP A 126 -20.74 1.33 1.05
N LEU A 127 -20.61 1.09 2.36
CA LEU A 127 -20.30 2.07 3.40
C LEU A 127 -18.80 2.04 3.71
N SER A 128 -18.06 3.03 3.23
CA SER A 128 -16.72 3.34 3.76
C SER A 128 -16.77 4.73 4.38
N SER A 129 -17.61 4.88 5.39
CA SER A 129 -18.01 6.18 5.92
C SER A 129 -17.62 6.28 7.39
N GLY A 130 -16.53 7.00 7.64
CA GLY A 130 -16.14 7.50 8.96
C GLY A 130 -16.08 9.01 8.87
N PRO A 131 -16.25 9.76 9.98
CA PRO A 131 -16.41 11.22 9.97
C PRO A 131 -15.28 11.99 9.25
N PHE A 132 -14.13 11.35 9.00
CA PHE A 132 -12.96 11.94 8.37
C PHE A 132 -12.67 11.47 6.93
N LEU A 133 -13.50 10.59 6.36
CA LEU A 133 -13.32 10.03 5.01
C LEU A 133 -14.08 10.84 3.95
N CYS A 134 -13.41 11.16 2.85
CA CYS A 134 -13.91 11.83 1.66
C CYS A 134 -14.19 10.82 0.53
N ILE A 135 -14.75 9.65 0.86
CA ILE A 135 -15.13 8.59 -0.08
C ILE A 135 -16.67 8.66 -0.28
N PRO A 136 -17.18 8.58 -1.52
CA PRO A 136 -18.63 8.58 -1.76
C PRO A 136 -19.31 7.35 -1.17
N ASP A 137 -20.59 7.51 -0.83
CA ASP A 137 -21.50 6.37 -0.75
C ASP A 137 -21.66 5.76 -2.14
N ILE A 138 -21.58 4.43 -2.24
CA ILE A 138 -21.73 3.72 -3.52
C ILE A 138 -22.82 2.67 -3.38
N ILE A 139 -23.79 2.68 -4.29
CA ILE A 139 -24.85 1.68 -4.37
C ILE A 139 -24.68 0.86 -5.66
N PHE A 140 -24.57 -0.45 -5.50
CA PHE A 140 -24.57 -1.42 -6.57
C PHE A 140 -25.96 -2.06 -6.66
N ARG A 141 -26.54 -2.12 -7.86
CA ARG A 141 -27.83 -2.79 -8.07
C ARG A 141 -27.86 -3.48 -9.41
N ARG A 142 -28.27 -4.75 -9.44
CA ARG A 142 -28.53 -5.44 -10.71
C ARG A 142 -29.83 -4.94 -11.35
N ILE A 143 -29.75 -4.69 -12.66
CA ILE A 143 -30.88 -4.34 -13.52
C ILE A 143 -30.71 -5.16 -14.80
N GLY A 144 -31.43 -6.28 -14.91
CA GLY A 144 -31.27 -7.24 -16.00
C GLY A 144 -29.86 -7.82 -16.12
N ASP A 145 -29.18 -7.53 -17.24
CA ASP A 145 -27.83 -8.02 -17.55
C ASP A 145 -26.70 -7.10 -17.04
N LYS A 146 -27.04 -6.02 -16.33
CA LYS A 146 -26.08 -4.98 -15.90
C LYS A 146 -26.12 -4.74 -14.41
N ILE A 147 -24.99 -4.30 -13.88
CA ILE A 147 -24.90 -3.65 -12.57
C ILE A 147 -24.90 -2.15 -12.78
N LYS A 148 -25.88 -1.48 -12.17
CA LYS A 148 -25.92 -0.04 -11.98
C LYS A 148 -25.06 0.33 -10.78
N ILE A 149 -24.08 1.19 -10.99
CA ILE A 149 -23.20 1.73 -9.95
C ILE A 149 -23.57 3.19 -9.77
N SER A 150 -24.14 3.54 -8.62
CA SER A 150 -24.51 4.92 -8.29
C SER A 150 -23.62 5.42 -7.16
N TRP A 151 -23.11 6.65 -7.25
CA TRP A 151 -22.33 7.23 -6.16
C TRP A 151 -22.79 8.65 -5.83
N ASP A 152 -22.63 9.03 -4.57
CA ASP A 152 -22.92 10.39 -4.08
C ASP A 152 -22.02 10.74 -2.87
N THR A 153 -21.23 11.81 -2.99
CA THR A 153 -20.34 12.32 -1.92
C THR A 153 -21.01 13.36 -1.01
N THR A 154 -22.30 13.62 -1.22
CA THR A 154 -23.11 14.61 -0.51
C THR A 154 -24.33 14.00 0.20
N TRP A 155 -24.56 12.69 0.08
CA TRP A 155 -25.81 12.09 0.53
C TRP A 155 -25.95 12.01 2.05
N ASP A 156 -24.99 11.41 2.76
CA ASP A 156 -25.06 11.25 4.21
C ASP A 156 -24.06 12.17 4.94
N ILE A 157 -24.60 13.23 5.55
CA ILE A 157 -23.81 14.29 6.20
C ILE A 157 -23.13 13.81 7.47
N THR A 158 -23.73 12.81 8.14
CA THR A 158 -23.29 12.26 9.43
C THR A 158 -21.89 11.66 9.34
N TYR A 159 -21.52 11.18 8.15
CA TYR A 159 -20.25 10.50 7.91
C TYR A 159 -19.28 11.29 7.02
N GLN A 160 -19.55 12.59 6.78
CA GLN A 160 -18.73 13.50 5.97
C GLN A 160 -18.28 14.75 6.76
N GLN A 161 -18.16 14.62 8.09
CA GLN A 161 -17.87 15.72 9.02
C GLN A 161 -16.67 16.59 8.57
N ARG A 162 -15.59 15.97 8.06
CA ARG A 162 -14.40 16.69 7.55
C ARG A 162 -14.68 17.65 6.39
N LYS A 163 -15.64 17.34 5.51
CA LYS A 163 -16.07 18.25 4.44
C LYS A 163 -16.82 19.45 5.01
N TYR A 164 -17.72 19.21 5.96
CA TYR A 164 -18.49 20.27 6.60
C TYR A 164 -17.60 21.19 7.45
N GLU A 165 -16.56 20.63 8.06
CA GLU A 165 -15.55 21.40 8.81
C GLU A 165 -14.53 22.12 7.91
N ASN A 166 -14.47 21.78 6.60
CA ASN A 166 -13.52 22.36 5.66
C ASN A 166 -14.16 22.74 4.32
N GLU A 167 -14.62 23.99 4.24
CA GLU A 167 -15.24 24.58 3.03
C GLU A 167 -14.33 24.56 1.78
N ASN A 168 -13.01 24.34 1.95
CA ASN A 168 -12.06 24.31 0.84
C ASN A 168 -12.05 22.96 0.09
N ILE A 169 -12.80 21.96 0.57
CA ILE A 169 -12.91 20.65 -0.10
C ILE A 169 -13.85 20.72 -1.30
N LYS A 170 -13.34 20.37 -2.49
CA LYS A 170 -14.11 20.28 -3.74
C LYS A 170 -13.94 18.90 -4.38
N PHE A 171 -15.00 18.09 -4.36
CA PHE A 171 -14.99 16.78 -5.00
C PHE A 171 -14.87 16.89 -6.52
N ILE A 172 -14.08 16.02 -7.12
CA ILE A 172 -13.99 15.94 -8.59
C ILE A 172 -15.23 15.27 -9.16
N SER A 173 -15.74 14.25 -8.47
CA SER A 173 -16.94 13.50 -8.87
C SER A 173 -17.92 13.48 -7.71
N THR A 174 -18.86 14.43 -7.70
CA THR A 174 -19.80 14.58 -6.58
C THR A 174 -20.87 13.51 -6.57
N LYS A 175 -21.47 13.23 -7.73
CA LYS A 175 -22.49 12.19 -7.88
C LYS A 175 -22.53 11.69 -9.31
N GLY A 176 -22.99 10.46 -9.50
CA GLY A 176 -23.16 9.92 -10.83
C GLY A 176 -23.72 8.50 -10.85
N VAL A 177 -23.91 8.02 -12.07
CA VAL A 177 -24.41 6.67 -12.37
C VAL A 177 -23.61 6.10 -13.52
N SER A 178 -23.18 4.84 -13.38
CA SER A 178 -22.54 4.06 -14.42
C SER A 178 -23.22 2.69 -14.54
N TYR A 179 -22.98 2.02 -15.67
CA TYR A 179 -23.45 0.68 -15.95
C TYR A 179 -22.30 -0.18 -16.46
N ILE A 180 -22.21 -1.39 -15.93
CA ILE A 180 -21.25 -2.43 -16.33
C ILE A 180 -22.01 -3.74 -16.54
N ASP A 181 -21.54 -4.59 -17.45
CA ASP A 181 -22.06 -5.94 -17.61
C ASP A 181 -21.93 -6.73 -16.29
N ALA A 182 -22.96 -7.47 -15.90
CA ALA A 182 -22.99 -8.16 -14.62
C ALA A 182 -21.92 -9.25 -14.51
N ASN A 183 -21.61 -9.96 -15.61
CA ASN A 183 -20.55 -10.96 -15.62
C ASN A 183 -19.17 -10.30 -15.55
N GLU A 184 -18.97 -9.18 -16.27
CA GLU A 184 -17.73 -8.40 -16.18
C GLU A 184 -17.48 -7.92 -14.74
N PHE A 185 -18.51 -7.35 -14.10
CA PHE A 185 -18.44 -6.91 -12.71
C PHE A 185 -18.11 -8.06 -11.76
N TYR A 186 -18.79 -9.20 -11.88
CA TYR A 186 -18.53 -10.38 -11.05
C TYR A 186 -17.08 -10.87 -11.19
N LEU A 187 -16.63 -11.08 -12.43
CA LEU A 187 -15.30 -11.61 -12.71
C LEU A 187 -14.19 -10.69 -12.22
N ASP A 188 -14.36 -9.38 -12.35
CA ASP A 188 -13.35 -8.42 -11.89
C ASP A 188 -13.30 -8.30 -10.37
N ASN A 189 -14.44 -8.36 -9.67
CA ASN A 189 -14.47 -8.41 -8.22
C ASN A 189 -13.92 -9.74 -7.67
N MET A 190 -14.22 -10.88 -8.31
CA MET A 190 -13.63 -12.18 -7.94
C MET A 190 -12.11 -12.21 -8.10
N LYS A 191 -11.57 -11.58 -9.17
CA LYS A 191 -10.12 -11.41 -9.32
C LYS A 191 -9.53 -10.54 -8.23
N PHE A 192 -10.25 -9.49 -7.82
CA PHE A 192 -9.85 -8.63 -6.71
C PHE A 192 -9.81 -9.41 -5.39
N LEU A 193 -10.89 -10.12 -5.02
CA LEU A 193 -10.97 -10.92 -3.79
C LEU A 193 -9.82 -11.94 -3.72
N LYS A 194 -9.63 -12.74 -4.78
CA LYS A 194 -8.52 -13.72 -4.84
C LYS A 194 -7.16 -13.07 -4.64
N LYS A 195 -6.95 -11.89 -5.20
CA LYS A 195 -5.70 -11.16 -5.07
C LYS A 195 -5.45 -10.70 -3.63
N ILE A 196 -6.50 -10.29 -2.92
CA ILE A 196 -6.41 -9.95 -1.49
C ILE A 196 -6.19 -11.19 -0.65
N ASP A 197 -6.84 -12.32 -0.93
CA ASP A 197 -6.60 -13.59 -0.25
C ASP A 197 -5.14 -14.04 -0.32
N ASP A 198 -4.56 -13.97 -1.52
CA ASP A 198 -3.16 -14.32 -1.73
C ASP A 198 -2.24 -13.40 -0.91
N ILE A 199 -2.58 -12.10 -0.82
CA ILE A 199 -1.88 -11.14 0.03
C ILE A 199 -2.04 -11.49 1.52
N SER A 200 -3.25 -11.81 1.98
CA SER A 200 -3.56 -12.15 3.36
C SER A 200 -2.86 -13.44 3.82
N LYS A 201 -2.80 -14.47 2.98
CA LYS A 201 -2.04 -15.71 3.25
C LYS A 201 -0.56 -15.41 3.45
N ILE A 202 -0.01 -14.61 2.54
CA ILE A 202 1.37 -14.15 2.63
C ILE A 202 1.59 -13.32 3.92
N GLN A 203 0.62 -12.52 4.37
CA GLN A 203 0.73 -11.82 5.65
C GLN A 203 0.66 -12.76 6.88
N ASN A 204 -0.27 -13.71 6.90
CA ASN A 204 -0.44 -14.65 8.01
C ASN A 204 0.78 -15.57 8.21
N GLU A 205 1.35 -16.07 7.11
CA GLU A 205 2.61 -16.83 7.17
C GLU A 205 3.75 -15.99 7.79
N LYS A 206 3.79 -14.67 7.52
CA LYS A 206 4.77 -13.76 8.12
C LYS A 206 4.52 -13.54 9.61
N PHE A 207 3.27 -13.34 10.03
CA PHE A 207 2.94 -13.19 11.46
C PHE A 207 3.38 -14.42 12.26
N HIS A 208 3.18 -15.64 11.75
CA HIS A 208 3.68 -16.85 12.40
C HIS A 208 5.21 -16.97 12.45
N ILE A 209 5.93 -16.38 11.49
CA ILE A 209 7.40 -16.33 11.53
C ILE A 209 7.86 -15.27 12.54
N ILE A 210 7.21 -14.11 12.61
CA ILE A 210 7.49 -13.06 13.61
C ILE A 210 7.23 -13.61 15.02
N GLU A 211 6.12 -14.30 15.23
CA GLU A 211 5.78 -14.97 16.50
C GLU A 211 6.88 -15.94 16.95
N LYS A 212 7.44 -16.71 16.00
CA LYS A 212 8.52 -17.68 16.29
C LYS A 212 9.90 -17.05 16.49
N THR A 213 10.18 -15.89 15.87
CA THR A 213 11.55 -15.34 15.78
C THR A 213 11.74 -14.03 16.54
N GLY A 214 10.66 -13.36 16.95
CA GLY A 214 10.69 -12.07 17.66
C GLY A 214 11.23 -10.90 16.83
N LYS A 215 11.40 -11.06 15.51
CA LYS A 215 11.97 -10.03 14.62
C LYS A 215 10.94 -9.63 13.56
N LEU A 216 10.68 -8.34 13.40
CA LEU A 216 9.81 -7.78 12.36
C LEU A 216 10.36 -8.13 10.96
N ILE A 217 9.53 -8.57 10.02
CA ILE A 217 9.93 -8.95 8.65
C ILE A 217 9.16 -8.10 7.63
N TYR A 218 9.85 -7.25 6.88
CA TYR A 218 9.26 -6.51 5.76
C TYR A 218 9.24 -7.36 4.48
N ALA A 219 8.20 -7.21 3.67
CA ALA A 219 8.01 -8.01 2.47
C ALA A 219 7.91 -7.18 1.18
N LYS A 220 8.29 -7.84 0.08
CA LYS A 220 8.21 -7.41 -1.32
C LYS A 220 6.90 -6.73 -1.67
N ASP A 221 7.06 -5.60 -2.34
CA ASP A 221 6.02 -4.87 -3.03
C ASP A 221 5.54 -5.70 -4.25
N PRO A 222 4.27 -6.11 -4.32
CA PRO A 222 3.72 -6.84 -5.46
C PRO A 222 3.60 -6.01 -6.75
N TYR A 223 3.98 -4.73 -6.74
CA TYR A 223 3.94 -3.81 -7.88
C TYR A 223 5.27 -3.13 -8.22
N ASN A 224 6.35 -3.40 -7.48
CA ASN A 224 7.68 -3.09 -7.98
C ASN A 224 8.10 -4.20 -8.95
N ASN A 225 7.78 -4.01 -10.22
CA ASN A 225 8.34 -4.74 -11.36
C ASN A 225 9.84 -4.45 -11.52
N ILE A 226 10.64 -4.73 -10.48
CA ILE A 226 12.09 -4.67 -10.58
C ILE A 226 12.54 -6.01 -11.13
N GLU A 227 12.94 -6.04 -12.41
CA GLU A 227 13.51 -7.22 -13.06
C GLU A 227 14.90 -7.53 -12.48
N PHE A 228 14.96 -8.27 -11.38
CA PHE A 228 16.15 -9.04 -11.05
C PHE A 228 15.98 -10.45 -11.61
N LYS A 229 16.40 -10.65 -12.86
CA LYS A 229 16.19 -11.91 -13.62
C LYS A 229 16.72 -13.14 -12.88
N GLU A 230 17.80 -12.98 -12.13
CA GLU A 230 18.42 -14.04 -11.35
C GLU A 230 17.98 -14.08 -9.87
N GLU A 231 16.88 -13.40 -9.48
CA GLU A 231 16.40 -13.39 -8.08
C GLU A 231 16.22 -14.81 -7.53
N LYS A 232 15.61 -15.70 -8.32
CA LYS A 232 15.39 -17.10 -7.92
C LYS A 232 16.70 -17.83 -7.63
N GLU A 233 17.70 -17.66 -8.48
CA GLU A 233 19.02 -18.31 -8.32
C GLU A 233 19.78 -17.74 -7.12
N PHE A 234 19.68 -16.43 -6.92
CA PHE A 234 20.26 -15.73 -5.78
C PHE A 234 19.67 -16.23 -4.46
N LEU A 235 18.35 -16.35 -4.37
CA LEU A 235 17.67 -16.89 -3.18
C LEU A 235 18.03 -18.35 -2.92
N GLN A 236 18.12 -19.18 -3.96
CA GLN A 236 18.58 -20.57 -3.84
C GLN A 236 20.02 -20.68 -3.35
N ASP A 237 20.92 -19.79 -3.76
CA ASP A 237 22.29 -19.78 -3.27
C ASP A 237 22.37 -19.35 -1.79
N LEU A 238 21.50 -18.44 -1.36
CA LEU A 238 21.36 -18.06 0.06
C LEU A 238 20.80 -19.21 0.90
N GLU A 239 19.83 -19.95 0.37
CA GLU A 239 19.25 -21.11 1.08
C GLU A 239 20.30 -22.17 1.40
N LYS A 240 21.24 -22.42 0.47
CA LYS A 240 22.37 -23.36 0.67
C LYS A 240 23.28 -23.00 1.84
N ILE A 241 23.35 -21.72 2.23
CA ILE A 241 24.16 -21.27 3.36
C ILE A 241 23.32 -21.01 4.63
N GLY A 242 22.07 -21.47 4.66
CA GLY A 242 21.18 -21.42 5.82
C GLY A 242 20.26 -20.20 5.87
N TYR A 243 20.19 -19.41 4.79
CA TYR A 243 19.35 -18.22 4.72
C TYR A 243 18.11 -18.49 3.86
N ARG A 244 16.95 -18.62 4.50
CA ARG A 244 15.68 -18.84 3.80
C ARG A 244 14.94 -17.50 3.65
N PHE A 245 15.04 -16.92 2.47
CA PHE A 245 14.32 -15.71 2.07
C PHE A 245 13.37 -16.00 0.94
N PHE A 246 12.23 -15.33 0.95
CA PHE A 246 11.28 -15.36 -0.16
C PHE A 246 11.64 -14.33 -1.23
N THR A 247 12.35 -13.25 -0.84
CA THR A 247 12.62 -12.09 -1.71
C THR A 247 13.93 -11.41 -1.35
N ILE A 248 14.56 -10.72 -2.32
CA ILE A 248 15.82 -10.00 -2.08
C ILE A 248 15.69 -8.87 -1.03
N TYR A 249 14.48 -8.31 -0.86
CA TYR A 249 14.22 -7.23 0.10
C TYR A 249 14.35 -7.68 1.56
N GLU A 250 14.13 -8.97 1.83
CA GLU A 250 14.24 -9.54 3.17
C GLU A 250 15.68 -9.57 3.70
N LEU A 251 16.68 -9.34 2.83
CA LEU A 251 18.05 -9.21 3.26
C LEU A 251 18.24 -8.09 4.29
N VAL A 252 17.45 -7.01 4.21
CA VAL A 252 17.52 -5.89 5.17
C VAL A 252 17.35 -6.35 6.64
N LEU A 253 16.75 -7.52 6.83
CA LEU A 253 16.48 -8.14 8.14
C LEU A 253 17.70 -8.85 8.73
N ILE A 254 18.73 -9.07 7.92
CA ILE A 254 20.01 -9.60 8.38
C ILE A 254 20.74 -8.47 9.11
N THR A 255 20.59 -8.42 10.42
CA THR A 255 21.30 -7.44 11.25
C THR A 255 22.75 -7.84 11.50
N GLU A 256 23.08 -9.12 11.38
CA GLU A 256 24.42 -9.66 11.61
C GLU A 256 25.23 -9.74 10.32
N LYS A 257 26.44 -9.18 10.35
CA LYS A 257 27.34 -9.21 9.20
C LYS A 257 28.02 -10.57 9.05
N ASP A 258 27.34 -11.51 8.39
CA ASP A 258 27.88 -12.84 8.09
C ASP A 258 28.78 -12.83 6.84
N LYS A 259 30.03 -13.28 7.02
CA LYS A 259 31.01 -13.45 5.94
C LYS A 259 30.56 -14.44 4.88
N LYS A 260 29.72 -15.43 5.23
CA LYS A 260 29.25 -16.46 4.29
C LYS A 260 28.39 -15.90 3.17
N ILE A 261 27.70 -14.77 3.41
CA ILE A 261 26.84 -14.12 2.43
C ILE A 261 27.67 -13.37 1.38
N VAL A 262 28.83 -12.85 1.77
CA VAL A 262 29.64 -11.93 0.95
C VAL A 262 29.97 -12.49 -0.44
N PRO A 263 30.43 -13.75 -0.60
CA PRO A 263 30.65 -14.35 -1.92
C PRO A 263 29.40 -14.34 -2.81
N ILE A 264 28.23 -14.62 -2.24
CA ILE A 264 26.96 -14.68 -2.98
C ILE A 264 26.57 -13.28 -3.44
N ILE A 265 26.59 -12.28 -2.56
CA ILE A 265 26.27 -10.90 -2.96
C ILE A 265 27.25 -10.41 -4.02
N LEU A 266 28.55 -10.66 -3.87
CA LEU A 266 29.53 -10.30 -4.89
C LEU A 266 29.25 -11.00 -6.22
N LYS A 267 28.78 -12.26 -6.24
CA LYS A 267 28.42 -12.98 -7.47
C LYS A 267 27.31 -12.28 -8.26
N TYR A 268 26.30 -11.73 -7.58
CA TYR A 268 25.11 -11.16 -8.22
C TYR A 268 25.09 -9.63 -8.31
N LEU A 269 25.90 -8.90 -7.54
CA LEU A 269 25.86 -7.43 -7.47
C LEU A 269 25.94 -6.74 -8.85
N SER A 270 26.81 -7.24 -9.73
CA SER A 270 26.99 -6.68 -11.08
C SER A 270 25.89 -7.06 -12.08
N LYS A 271 25.04 -8.04 -11.74
CA LYS A 271 23.91 -8.50 -12.58
C LYS A 271 22.62 -7.72 -12.31
N ILE A 272 22.55 -7.02 -11.18
CA ILE A 272 21.39 -6.22 -10.79
C ILE A 272 21.51 -4.86 -11.46
N GLU A 273 20.48 -4.41 -12.16
CA GLU A 273 20.48 -3.07 -12.77
C GLU A 273 20.06 -1.99 -11.76
N ASP A 274 19.10 -2.30 -10.90
CA ASP A 274 18.51 -1.39 -9.93
C ASP A 274 19.51 -1.02 -8.80
N GLU A 275 19.88 0.26 -8.74
CA GLU A 275 20.82 0.78 -7.75
C GLU A 275 20.22 0.85 -6.33
N ASN A 276 18.89 0.90 -6.17
CA ASN A 276 18.26 0.80 -4.86
C ASN A 276 18.50 -0.58 -4.26
N ILE A 277 18.30 -1.65 -5.04
CA ILE A 277 18.59 -3.02 -4.59
C ILE A 277 20.08 -3.14 -4.26
N LYS A 278 20.96 -2.68 -5.16
CA LYS A 278 22.41 -2.72 -4.93
C LYS A 278 22.84 -1.96 -3.67
N THR A 279 22.22 -0.82 -3.40
CA THR A 279 22.48 -0.01 -2.20
C THR A 279 22.23 -0.81 -0.94
N HIS A 280 21.14 -1.57 -0.87
CA HIS A 280 20.86 -2.46 0.25
C HIS A 280 21.87 -3.61 0.34
N LEU A 281 22.18 -4.24 -0.80
CA LEU A 281 23.13 -5.34 -0.87
C LEU A 281 24.54 -4.97 -0.38
N VAL A 282 25.01 -3.77 -0.70
CA VAL A 282 26.35 -3.31 -0.36
C VAL A 282 26.56 -3.19 1.15
N TYR A 283 25.52 -2.96 1.94
CA TYR A 283 25.65 -2.93 3.41
C TYR A 283 26.12 -4.28 3.99
N PHE A 284 25.76 -5.40 3.35
CA PHE A 284 26.23 -6.73 3.74
C PHE A 284 27.68 -6.99 3.35
N LEU A 285 28.18 -6.30 2.32
CA LEU A 285 29.58 -6.39 1.90
C LEU A 285 30.51 -5.65 2.87
N ALA A 286 29.98 -4.80 3.74
CA ALA A 286 30.71 -4.02 4.73
C ALA A 286 31.21 -4.88 5.92
N VAL A 287 31.89 -6.00 5.65
CA VAL A 287 32.44 -6.90 6.66
C VAL A 287 33.90 -6.58 6.93
N LYS A 288 34.23 -6.33 8.20
CA LYS A 288 35.59 -5.95 8.62
C LYS A 288 36.62 -6.99 8.15
N ASN A 289 37.70 -6.51 7.51
CA ASN A 289 38.80 -7.31 6.97
C ASN A 289 38.44 -8.30 5.85
N TYR A 290 37.25 -8.24 5.24
CA TYR A 290 36.93 -9.03 4.04
C TYR A 290 37.46 -8.31 2.78
N LYS A 291 38.76 -8.42 2.55
CA LYS A 291 39.51 -7.59 1.58
C LYS A 291 39.19 -7.91 0.13
N GLU A 292 38.73 -9.13 -0.14
CA GLU A 292 38.41 -9.66 -1.46
C GLU A 292 37.27 -8.87 -2.14
N ALA A 293 36.43 -8.19 -1.36
CA ALA A 293 35.36 -7.35 -1.89
C ALA A 293 35.86 -5.99 -2.41
N SER A 294 37.00 -5.48 -1.94
CA SER A 294 37.39 -4.07 -2.11
C SER A 294 37.51 -3.63 -3.57
N GLU A 295 38.17 -4.43 -4.41
CA GLU A 295 38.36 -4.09 -5.84
C GLU A 295 37.03 -4.04 -6.60
N LYS A 296 36.12 -4.96 -6.30
CA LYS A 296 34.80 -5.01 -6.93
C LYS A 296 33.94 -3.82 -6.52
N LEU A 297 33.99 -3.44 -5.24
CA LEU A 297 33.28 -2.25 -4.73
C LEU A 297 33.80 -0.95 -5.35
N ILE A 298 35.12 -0.81 -5.56
CA ILE A 298 35.70 0.36 -6.24
C ILE A 298 35.21 0.44 -7.69
N LYS A 299 35.20 -0.69 -8.41
CA LYS A 299 34.67 -0.73 -9.79
C LYS A 299 33.20 -0.33 -9.85
N GLU A 300 32.38 -0.77 -8.90
CA GLU A 300 30.97 -0.36 -8.79
C GLU A 300 30.84 1.13 -8.45
N PHE A 301 31.72 1.69 -7.61
CA PHE A 301 31.68 3.10 -7.21
C PHE A 301 31.80 4.04 -8.41
N TYR A 302 32.73 3.74 -9.34
CA TYR A 302 32.88 4.53 -10.56
C TYR A 302 31.74 4.32 -11.57
N LYS A 303 31.01 3.20 -11.51
CA LYS A 303 29.86 2.92 -12.38
C LYS A 303 28.54 3.46 -11.84
N ALA A 304 28.47 3.72 -10.53
CA ALA A 304 27.26 4.17 -9.86
C ALA A 304 26.75 5.49 -10.45
N LYS A 305 25.45 5.53 -10.74
CA LYS A 305 24.71 6.68 -11.28
C LYS A 305 24.17 7.58 -10.17
N THR A 306 23.79 6.99 -9.03
CA THR A 306 23.22 7.69 -7.88
C THR A 306 24.25 7.93 -6.77
N ASP A 307 24.11 9.06 -6.09
CA ASP A 307 24.96 9.39 -4.95
C ASP A 307 24.66 8.50 -3.73
N GLU A 308 23.41 8.05 -3.57
CA GLU A 308 23.03 7.11 -2.50
C GLU A 308 23.82 5.80 -2.59
N TYR A 309 23.91 5.23 -3.80
CA TYR A 309 24.67 4.01 -4.01
C TYR A 309 26.17 4.24 -3.79
N ARG A 310 26.74 5.36 -4.27
CA ARG A 310 28.13 5.74 -3.99
C ARG A 310 28.41 5.89 -2.50
N ILE A 311 27.51 6.47 -1.73
CA ILE A 311 27.64 6.59 -0.27
C ILE A 311 27.66 5.21 0.40
N ALA A 312 26.78 4.29 0.01
CA ALA A 312 26.77 2.94 0.54
C ALA A 312 28.08 2.20 0.24
N LEU A 313 28.60 2.33 -0.99
CA LEU A 313 29.89 1.77 -1.42
C LEU A 313 31.06 2.35 -0.61
N SER A 314 31.10 3.67 -0.43
CA SER A 314 32.09 4.35 0.42
C SER A 314 32.06 3.85 1.86
N LYS A 315 30.87 3.64 2.44
CA LYS A 315 30.71 3.07 3.79
C LYS A 315 31.21 1.63 3.85
N ALA A 316 30.93 0.81 2.85
CA ALA A 316 31.41 -0.56 2.82
C ALA A 316 32.94 -0.62 2.73
N LEU A 317 33.55 0.18 1.84
CA LEU A 317 35.00 0.29 1.68
C LEU A 317 35.69 0.78 2.96
N SER A 318 35.09 1.75 3.66
CA SER A 318 35.63 2.26 4.92
C SER A 318 35.62 1.20 6.02
N ILE A 319 34.58 0.36 6.09
CA ILE A 319 34.46 -0.70 7.10
C ILE A 319 35.38 -1.89 6.80
N ILE A 320 35.48 -2.31 5.53
CA ILE A 320 36.35 -3.43 5.12
C ILE A 320 37.80 -3.14 5.51
N TYR A 321 38.25 -1.89 5.28
CA TYR A 321 39.60 -1.42 5.57
C TYR A 321 40.69 -2.28 4.90
N ASN A 322 41.08 -1.91 3.67
CA ASN A 322 42.03 -2.67 2.87
C ASN A 322 43.17 -1.79 2.36
N LYS A 323 44.38 -1.98 2.91
CA LYS A 323 45.59 -1.22 2.55
C LYS A 323 46.03 -1.46 1.11
N ASN A 324 45.66 -2.57 0.50
CA ASN A 324 46.07 -2.91 -0.87
C ASN A 324 45.43 -1.97 -1.90
N VAL A 325 44.25 -1.42 -1.61
CA VAL A 325 43.52 -0.49 -2.49
C VAL A 325 43.65 0.97 -2.06
N LEU A 326 44.65 1.30 -1.24
CA LEU A 326 44.79 2.65 -0.67
C LEU A 326 45.02 3.71 -1.75
N ASN A 327 45.66 3.37 -2.87
CA ASN A 327 45.90 4.33 -3.95
C ASN A 327 44.57 4.78 -4.57
N GLU A 328 43.71 3.82 -4.90
CA GLU A 328 42.40 4.01 -5.48
C GLU A 328 41.47 4.76 -4.52
N LEU A 329 41.53 4.45 -3.22
CA LEU A 329 40.79 5.22 -2.21
C LEU A 329 41.25 6.68 -2.13
N LEU A 330 42.56 6.94 -2.26
CA LEU A 330 43.08 8.31 -2.30
C LEU A 330 42.67 9.04 -3.58
N GLU A 331 42.55 8.35 -4.71
CA GLU A 331 42.02 8.92 -5.97
C GLU A 331 40.55 9.33 -5.83
N ILE A 332 39.69 8.46 -5.27
CA ILE A 332 38.28 8.77 -4.98
C ILE A 332 38.17 10.02 -4.09
N VAL A 333 39.01 10.10 -3.06
CA VAL A 333 38.96 11.18 -2.08
C VAL A 333 39.49 12.51 -2.63
N LYS A 334 40.47 12.48 -3.53
CA LYS A 334 41.03 13.69 -4.17
C LYS A 334 40.14 14.26 -5.28
N ASN A 335 39.30 13.44 -5.91
CA ASN A 335 38.39 13.92 -6.93
C ASN A 335 37.28 14.78 -6.31
N LYS A 336 37.22 16.06 -6.71
CA LYS A 336 36.23 17.04 -6.25
C LYS A 336 34.79 16.65 -6.59
N GLU A 337 34.58 15.89 -7.66
CA GLU A 337 33.25 15.39 -8.07
C GLU A 337 32.64 14.47 -7.02
N PHE A 338 33.46 13.74 -6.25
CA PHE A 338 32.98 12.78 -5.25
C PHE A 338 32.92 13.35 -3.83
N LYS A 339 33.10 14.66 -3.65
CA LYS A 339 33.18 15.32 -2.33
C LYS A 339 31.98 15.00 -1.42
N ASN A 340 30.78 14.88 -1.99
CA ASN A 340 29.55 14.63 -1.22
C ASN A 340 29.37 13.15 -0.82
N VAL A 341 30.11 12.24 -1.44
CA VAL A 341 29.92 10.79 -1.28
C VAL A 341 31.16 10.06 -0.73
N ASN A 342 32.32 10.73 -0.67
CA ASN A 342 33.59 10.14 -0.24
C ASN A 342 33.89 10.30 1.27
N PHE A 343 33.06 11.05 2.01
CA PHE A 343 33.24 11.29 3.44
C PHE A 343 33.41 10.01 4.30
N PRO A 344 32.74 8.86 4.01
CA PRO A 344 32.96 7.64 4.78
C PRO A 344 34.38 7.11 4.63
N ILE A 345 34.98 7.22 3.43
CA ILE A 345 36.37 6.81 3.17
C ILE A 345 37.33 7.73 3.93
N ILE A 346 37.13 9.06 3.82
CA ILE A 346 37.93 10.07 4.53
C ILE A 346 38.00 9.78 6.03
N SER A 347 36.85 9.49 6.65
CA SER A 347 36.76 9.19 8.09
C SER A 347 37.66 8.04 8.55
N THR A 348 38.00 7.12 7.63
CA THR A 348 38.77 5.92 7.93
C THR A 348 40.22 5.99 7.41
N LEU A 349 40.56 6.94 6.54
CA LEU A 349 41.93 7.13 6.04
C LEU A 349 42.95 7.25 7.19
N ASN A 350 42.61 7.97 8.27
CA ASN A 350 43.48 8.11 9.45
C ASN A 350 43.93 6.78 10.05
N LYS A 351 43.13 5.71 9.93
CA LYS A 351 43.44 4.38 10.47
C LYS A 351 44.59 3.70 9.72
N TYR A 352 44.87 4.09 8.47
CA TYR A 352 45.92 3.48 7.63
C TYR A 352 47.34 3.75 8.12
N LYS A 353 47.53 4.77 8.98
CA LYS A 353 48.85 5.22 9.49
C LYS A 353 49.92 5.39 8.39
N ASP A 354 49.49 5.66 7.16
CA ASP A 354 50.34 5.77 5.97
C ASP A 354 50.83 7.21 5.79
N LYS A 355 52.10 7.40 5.42
CA LYS A 355 52.69 8.73 5.22
C LYS A 355 51.93 9.54 4.15
N ARG A 356 51.41 8.87 3.11
CA ARG A 356 50.63 9.50 2.03
C ARG A 356 49.32 10.09 2.54
N VAL A 357 48.64 9.37 3.43
CA VAL A 357 47.42 9.85 4.08
C VAL A 357 47.72 11.03 5.00
N LYS A 358 48.81 10.96 5.79
CA LYS A 358 49.21 12.06 6.67
C LYS A 358 49.52 13.35 5.90
N LYS A 359 50.09 13.22 4.70
CA LYS A 359 50.31 14.37 3.80
C LYS A 359 48.97 14.91 3.29
N PHE A 360 48.11 14.02 2.78
CA PHE A 360 46.79 14.39 2.26
C PHE A 360 45.90 15.10 3.27
N LEU A 361 45.85 14.66 4.54
CA LEU A 361 44.98 15.28 5.56
C LEU A 361 45.52 16.60 6.15
N LYS A 362 46.74 17.00 5.79
CA LYS A 362 47.36 18.28 6.20
C LYS A 362 47.22 19.37 5.13
N GLU A 363 46.96 18.96 3.89
CA GLU A 363 46.59 19.81 2.76
C GLU A 363 45.09 20.09 2.82
#